data_AF-A0A6P1NYX3-F1
#
_entry.id   AF-A0A6P1NYX3-F1
#
_cell.length_a   1.000
_cell.length_b   1.000
_cell.length_c   1.000
_cell.angle_alpha   90.00
_cell.angle_beta   90.00
_cell.angle_gamma   90.00
#
_symmetry.space_group_name_H-M   'P 1'
#
loop_
_entity.id
_entity.type
_entity.pdbx_description
1 polymer ?
#
loop_
_entity_poly.entity_id
_entity_poly.type
_entity_poly.pdbx_seq_one_letter_code
_entity_poly.pdbx_strand_id
1 'polypeptide(L)'
;MQLPIEIPVKSHVSKFLAEKFPRGFRLNKRTHLGIALFSMLRRENIDSQFDSFVAGYPCVFKVNVGEHSFFERGCRNVSSETAHQFNTLVQDLIEAEMFGIIEFLEMFGVEQKQAIEVFMAKYGFDETDVKFDALKKAYQRYWAKKNKAGKKRLKGVDFLPFLFTLQTVKALDSRYLQKKVAKMAA
;
A
#
# COMPACT_ATOMS: atom_id res chain seq x y z
N MET A 1 -1.18 21.04 -18.51
CA MET A 1 -2.15 20.89 -17.40
C MET A 1 -2.15 19.46 -16.87
N GLN A 2 -3.00 19.15 -15.88
CA GLN A 2 -3.21 17.80 -15.34
C GLN A 2 -4.67 17.41 -15.58
N LEU A 3 -4.89 16.19 -16.04
CA LEU A 3 -6.20 15.62 -16.31
C LEU A 3 -6.51 14.56 -15.23
N PRO A 4 -7.64 14.69 -14.51
CA PRO A 4 -8.03 13.72 -13.51
C PRO A 4 -8.59 12.46 -14.20
N ILE A 5 -8.13 11.31 -13.74
CA ILE A 5 -8.66 9.99 -14.10
C ILE A 5 -9.28 9.37 -12.84
N GLU A 6 -10.45 8.79 -12.99
CA GLU A 6 -11.22 8.20 -11.89
C GLU A 6 -11.13 6.68 -11.95
N ILE A 7 -10.61 6.05 -10.89
CA ILE A 7 -10.46 4.60 -10.79
C ILE A 7 -11.36 4.08 -9.66
N PRO A 8 -12.32 3.18 -9.94
CA PRO A 8 -13.12 2.54 -8.89
C PRO A 8 -12.25 1.70 -7.94
N VAL A 9 -12.46 1.87 -6.63
CA VAL A 9 -11.70 1.18 -5.58
C VAL A 9 -12.57 0.71 -4.42
N LYS A 10 -12.08 -0.30 -3.70
CA LYS A 10 -12.66 -0.75 -2.43
C LYS A 10 -12.48 0.32 -1.34
N SER A 11 -13.35 0.29 -0.32
CA SER A 11 -13.35 1.28 0.77
C SER A 11 -12.01 1.36 1.51
N HIS A 12 -11.47 0.21 1.95
CA HIS A 12 -10.18 0.17 2.64
C HIS A 12 -9.00 0.58 1.77
N VAL A 13 -9.06 0.27 0.47
CA VAL A 13 -8.05 0.71 -0.52
C VAL A 13 -8.07 2.23 -0.62
N SER A 14 -9.25 2.84 -0.68
CA SER A 14 -9.40 4.30 -0.69
C SER A 14 -8.79 4.95 0.56
N LYS A 15 -9.15 4.46 1.75
CA LYS A 15 -8.62 4.95 3.04
C LYS A 15 -7.09 4.82 3.10
N PHE A 16 -6.54 3.68 2.67
CA PHE A 16 -5.09 3.48 2.61
C PHE A 16 -4.39 4.47 1.66
N LEU A 17 -4.95 4.68 0.46
CA LEU A 17 -4.38 5.59 -0.52
C LEU A 17 -4.48 7.05 -0.08
N ALA A 18 -5.56 7.44 0.61
CA ALA A 18 -5.73 8.78 1.17
C ALA A 18 -4.66 9.09 2.22
N GLU A 19 -4.36 8.13 3.10
CA GLU A 19 -3.31 8.27 4.12
C GLU A 19 -1.91 8.30 3.50
N LYS A 20 -1.65 7.47 2.48
CA LYS A 20 -0.36 7.44 1.78
C LYS A 20 -0.11 8.67 0.90
N PHE A 21 -1.17 9.24 0.32
CA PHE A 21 -1.09 10.34 -0.63
C PHE A 21 -2.06 11.47 -0.24
N PRO A 22 -1.82 12.18 0.88
CA PRO A 22 -2.76 13.19 1.39
C PRO A 22 -2.92 14.40 0.46
N ARG A 23 -1.94 14.65 -0.42
CA ARG A 23 -1.97 15.73 -1.43
C ARG A 23 -2.55 15.28 -2.78
N GLY A 24 -3.14 14.09 -2.82
CA GLY A 24 -3.57 13.44 -4.05
C GLY A 24 -2.42 12.74 -4.78
N PHE A 25 -2.79 11.77 -5.63
CA PHE A 25 -1.82 10.99 -6.38
C PHE A 25 -1.60 11.56 -7.78
N ARG A 26 -0.36 11.92 -8.07
CA ARG A 26 0.07 12.34 -9.41
C ARG A 26 0.82 11.20 -10.07
N LEU A 27 0.35 10.79 -11.25
CA LEU A 27 0.98 9.72 -12.01
C LEU A 27 2.44 10.09 -12.33
N ASN A 28 3.36 9.33 -11.77
CA ASN A 28 4.79 9.52 -11.96
C ASN A 28 5.48 8.17 -12.20
N LYS A 29 6.59 8.16 -12.93
CA LYS A 29 7.39 6.93 -13.14
C LYS A 29 8.47 6.73 -12.06
N ARG A 30 8.39 7.48 -10.96
CA ARG A 30 9.38 7.44 -9.88
C ARG A 30 9.00 6.44 -8.79
N THR A 31 7.71 6.23 -8.59
CA THR A 31 7.16 5.32 -7.59
C THR A 31 6.77 4.00 -8.22
N HIS A 32 6.92 2.88 -7.49
CA HIS A 32 6.50 1.56 -7.97
C HIS A 32 5.02 1.53 -8.36
N LEU A 33 4.16 2.14 -7.53
CA LEU A 33 2.74 2.26 -7.81
C LEU A 33 2.47 3.09 -9.08
N GLY A 34 3.21 4.18 -9.29
CA GLY A 34 3.07 5.00 -10.49
C GLY A 34 3.58 4.31 -11.76
N ILE A 35 4.65 3.50 -11.68
CA ILE A 35 5.12 2.67 -12.80
C ILE A 35 4.07 1.62 -13.16
N ALA A 36 3.56 0.90 -12.16
CA ALA A 36 2.55 -0.13 -12.35
C ALA A 36 1.27 0.48 -12.95
N LEU A 37 0.75 1.56 -12.35
CA LEU A 37 -0.44 2.23 -12.86
C LEU A 37 -0.23 2.81 -14.26
N PHE A 38 0.95 3.36 -14.55
CA PHE A 38 1.29 3.81 -15.91
C PHE A 38 1.25 2.67 -16.93
N SER A 39 1.71 1.47 -16.54
CA SER A 39 1.66 0.29 -17.41
C SER A 39 0.24 -0.26 -17.61
N MET A 40 -0.62 -0.16 -16.60
CA MET A 40 -2.02 -0.58 -16.67
C MET A 40 -2.84 0.37 -17.54
N LEU A 41 -2.75 1.68 -17.31
CA LEU A 41 -3.53 2.71 -18.03
C LEU A 41 -3.22 2.81 -19.53
N ARG A 42 -2.09 2.26 -19.98
CA ARG A 42 -1.66 2.27 -21.38
C ARG A 42 -2.27 1.13 -22.20
N ARG A 43 -2.71 0.05 -21.54
CA ARG A 43 -3.24 -1.13 -22.24
C ARG A 43 -4.71 -0.90 -22.61
N GLU A 44 -5.09 -1.27 -23.83
CA GLU A 44 -6.49 -1.36 -24.22
C GLU A 44 -6.99 -2.74 -23.80
N ASN A 45 -7.49 -2.81 -22.58
CA ASN A 45 -7.97 -4.07 -22.02
C ASN A 45 -9.49 -3.99 -21.94
N ILE A 46 -10.16 -4.58 -22.93
CA ILE A 46 -11.63 -4.68 -22.96
C ILE A 46 -11.97 -6.11 -22.53
N ASP A 47 -11.91 -6.37 -21.23
CA ASP A 47 -12.39 -7.62 -20.66
C ASP A 47 -13.56 -7.34 -19.72
N SER A 48 -14.76 -7.73 -20.16
CA SER A 48 -16.02 -7.55 -19.44
C SER A 48 -16.18 -8.54 -18.28
N GLN A 49 -15.29 -9.54 -18.15
CA GLN A 49 -15.33 -10.49 -17.04
C GLN A 49 -15.23 -9.79 -15.66
N PHE A 50 -14.53 -8.64 -15.62
CA PHE A 50 -14.29 -7.90 -14.39
C PHE A 50 -15.39 -6.89 -14.02
N ASP A 51 -16.36 -6.65 -14.91
CA ASP A 51 -17.42 -5.65 -14.69
C ASP A 51 -18.23 -5.95 -13.43
N SER A 52 -18.53 -7.23 -13.18
CA SER A 52 -19.26 -7.68 -11.98
C SER A 52 -18.52 -7.37 -10.68
N PHE A 53 -17.19 -7.45 -10.67
CA PHE A 53 -16.38 -7.14 -9.50
C PHE A 53 -16.30 -5.63 -9.26
N VAL A 54 -16.16 -4.85 -10.32
CA VAL A 54 -16.02 -3.40 -10.26
C VAL A 54 -17.32 -2.71 -9.89
N ALA A 55 -18.47 -3.26 -10.29
CA ALA A 55 -19.79 -2.77 -9.88
C ALA A 55 -19.97 -2.75 -8.35
N GLY A 56 -19.24 -3.59 -7.60
CA GLY A 56 -19.26 -3.62 -6.14
C GLY A 56 -18.29 -2.66 -5.45
N TYR A 57 -17.55 -1.81 -6.18
CA TYR A 57 -16.56 -0.89 -5.60
C TYR A 57 -17.23 0.43 -5.18
N PRO A 58 -17.32 0.73 -3.86
CA PRO A 58 -18.11 1.85 -3.36
C PRO A 58 -17.40 3.20 -3.51
N CYS A 59 -16.10 3.22 -3.78
CA CYS A 59 -15.28 4.43 -3.75
C CYS A 59 -14.58 4.68 -5.09
N VAL A 60 -14.17 5.93 -5.32
CA VAL A 60 -13.43 6.34 -6.51
C VAL A 60 -12.14 7.03 -6.10
N PHE A 61 -11.03 6.58 -6.65
CA PHE A 61 -9.72 7.17 -6.46
C PHE A 61 -9.32 8.05 -7.64
N LYS A 62 -9.01 9.32 -7.38
CA LYS A 62 -8.64 10.30 -8.41
C LYS A 62 -7.14 10.35 -8.63
N VAL A 63 -6.72 10.15 -9.88
CA VAL A 63 -5.33 10.16 -10.31
C VAL A 63 -5.10 11.29 -11.28
N ASN A 64 -4.17 12.18 -10.96
CA ASN A 64 -3.82 13.30 -11.84
C ASN A 64 -2.74 12.86 -12.84
N VAL A 65 -3.08 12.88 -14.13
CA VAL A 65 -2.19 12.52 -15.24
C VAL A 65 -1.76 13.78 -15.99
N GLY A 66 -0.48 13.91 -16.31
CA GLY A 66 -0.02 15.02 -17.16
C GLY A 66 -0.47 14.85 -18.61
N GLU A 67 -0.78 15.95 -19.31
CA GLU A 67 -1.24 15.95 -20.71
C GLU A 67 -0.38 15.08 -21.63
N HIS A 68 0.95 15.21 -21.56
CA HIS A 68 1.86 14.40 -22.38
C HIS A 68 1.67 12.89 -22.15
N SER A 69 1.45 12.46 -20.90
CA SER A 69 1.17 11.05 -20.62
C SER A 69 -0.23 10.63 -21.06
N PHE A 70 -1.19 11.55 -21.02
CA PHE A 70 -2.58 11.26 -21.40
C PHE A 70 -2.74 11.16 -22.92
N PHE A 71 -2.30 12.17 -23.67
CA PHE A 71 -2.48 12.26 -25.12
C PHE A 71 -1.41 11.48 -25.90
N GLU A 72 -0.13 11.64 -25.57
CA GLU A 72 0.95 11.04 -26.38
C GLU A 72 1.28 9.61 -25.96
N ARG A 73 0.99 9.23 -24.71
CA ARG A 73 1.31 7.89 -24.19
C ARG A 73 0.09 7.00 -23.96
N GLY A 74 -1.10 7.51 -24.24
CA GLY A 74 -2.35 6.75 -24.18
C GLY A 74 -2.74 6.31 -22.77
N CYS A 75 -2.27 6.98 -21.72
CA CYS A 75 -2.63 6.66 -20.32
C CYS A 75 -4.04 7.17 -19.97
N ARG A 76 -5.06 6.69 -20.67
CA ARG A 76 -6.46 7.10 -20.50
C ARG A 76 -7.41 5.93 -20.23
N ASN A 77 -6.94 4.70 -20.41
CA ASN A 77 -7.82 3.54 -20.39
C ASN A 77 -8.05 3.08 -18.95
N VAL A 78 -9.24 3.36 -18.43
CA VAL A 78 -9.72 2.76 -17.18
C VAL A 78 -10.74 1.70 -17.55
N SER A 79 -10.27 0.46 -17.69
CA SER A 79 -11.15 -0.70 -17.83
C SER A 79 -11.44 -1.35 -16.49
N SER A 80 -12.45 -2.22 -16.45
CA SER A 80 -12.76 -2.98 -15.24
C SER A 80 -11.62 -3.88 -14.81
N GLU A 81 -10.88 -4.47 -15.76
CA GLU A 81 -9.65 -5.21 -15.48
C GLU A 81 -8.58 -4.30 -14.85
N THR A 82 -8.40 -3.08 -15.39
CA THR A 82 -7.44 -2.10 -14.85
C THR A 82 -7.78 -1.74 -13.40
N ALA A 83 -9.05 -1.47 -13.12
CA ALA A 83 -9.52 -1.19 -11.77
C ALA A 83 -9.30 -2.41 -10.85
N HIS A 84 -9.63 -3.61 -11.31
CA HIS A 84 -9.41 -4.83 -10.55
C HIS A 84 -7.92 -5.07 -10.23
N GLN A 85 -7.04 -4.99 -11.23
CA GLN A 85 -5.60 -5.14 -11.07
C GLN A 85 -5.01 -4.09 -10.13
N PHE A 86 -5.47 -2.84 -10.24
CA PHE A 86 -5.05 -1.78 -9.33
C PHE A 86 -5.45 -2.06 -7.89
N ASN A 87 -6.69 -2.49 -7.66
CA ASN A 87 -7.15 -2.86 -6.31
C ASN A 87 -6.36 -4.04 -5.74
N THR A 88 -6.06 -5.06 -6.55
CA THR A 88 -5.24 -6.19 -6.13
C THR A 88 -3.80 -5.77 -5.79
N LEU A 89 -3.19 -4.92 -6.62
CA LEU A 89 -1.85 -4.39 -6.33
C LEU A 89 -1.82 -3.59 -5.03
N VAL A 90 -2.81 -2.73 -4.79
CA VAL A 90 -2.85 -1.95 -3.54
C VAL A 90 -3.17 -2.85 -2.35
N GLN A 91 -4.01 -3.88 -2.52
CA GLN A 91 -4.25 -4.90 -1.50
C GLN A 91 -2.94 -5.59 -1.08
N ASP A 92 -2.10 -5.99 -2.03
CA ASP A 92 -0.81 -6.62 -1.75
C ASP A 92 0.12 -5.68 -0.97
N LEU A 93 0.09 -4.38 -1.27
CA LEU A 93 0.85 -3.36 -0.52
C LEU A 93 0.33 -3.19 0.92
N ILE A 94 -1.00 -3.18 1.10
CA ILE A 94 -1.65 -3.11 2.41
C ILE A 94 -1.23 -4.32 3.24
N GLU A 95 -1.28 -5.52 2.67
CA GLU A 95 -0.89 -6.75 3.36
C GLU A 95 0.60 -6.77 3.72
N ALA A 96 1.47 -6.39 2.79
CA ALA A 96 2.90 -6.31 3.05
C ALA A 96 3.24 -5.35 4.20
N GLU A 97 2.58 -4.18 4.25
CA GLU A 97 2.78 -3.23 5.34
C GLU A 97 2.18 -3.73 6.65
N MET A 98 1.00 -4.35 6.62
CA MET A 98 0.39 -4.96 7.80
C MET A 98 1.34 -6.00 8.40
N PHE A 99 1.89 -6.90 7.59
CA PHE A 99 2.82 -7.92 8.06
C PHE A 99 4.07 -7.29 8.69
N GLY A 100 4.64 -6.25 8.07
CA GLY A 100 5.78 -5.54 8.63
C GLY A 100 5.48 -4.86 9.98
N ILE A 101 4.29 -4.28 10.13
CA ILE A 101 3.87 -3.64 11.40
C ILE A 101 3.65 -4.69 12.49
N ILE A 102 2.99 -5.80 12.17
CA ILE A 102 2.76 -6.88 13.15
C ILE A 102 4.09 -7.47 13.61
N GLU A 103 5.00 -7.81 12.68
CA GLU A 103 6.31 -8.34 13.03
C GLU A 103 7.12 -7.36 13.89
N PHE A 104 7.10 -6.07 13.54
CA PHE A 104 7.78 -5.04 14.31
C PHE A 104 7.23 -4.96 15.74
N LEU A 105 5.92 -4.97 15.92
CA LEU A 105 5.29 -4.89 17.26
C LEU A 105 5.48 -6.19 18.06
N GLU A 106 5.43 -7.35 17.42
CA GLU A 106 5.74 -8.64 18.03
C GLU A 106 7.19 -8.68 18.56
N MET A 107 8.15 -8.04 17.88
CA MET A 107 9.53 -7.92 18.38
C MET A 107 9.64 -7.14 19.70
N PHE A 108 8.68 -6.26 19.99
CA PHE A 108 8.58 -5.55 21.29
C PHE A 108 7.65 -6.25 22.28
N GLY A 109 7.22 -7.48 21.99
CA GLY A 109 6.37 -8.27 22.88
C GLY A 109 4.89 -7.87 22.89
N VAL A 110 4.44 -7.08 21.91
CA VAL A 110 3.02 -6.74 21.75
C VAL A 110 2.26 -7.95 21.21
N GLU A 111 1.08 -8.22 21.76
CA GLU A 111 0.24 -9.33 21.29
C GLU A 111 -0.23 -9.07 19.85
N GLN A 112 -0.25 -10.13 19.02
CA GLN A 112 -0.70 -10.07 17.63
C GLN A 112 -2.06 -9.38 17.46
N LYS A 113 -3.01 -9.63 18.38
CA LYS A 113 -4.32 -9.00 18.36
C LYS A 113 -4.21 -7.47 18.43
N GLN A 114 -3.46 -6.98 19.41
CA GLN A 114 -3.22 -5.55 19.61
C GLN A 114 -2.46 -4.96 18.42
N ALA A 115 -1.52 -5.69 17.83
CA ALA A 115 -0.79 -5.23 16.65
C ALA A 115 -1.69 -5.03 15.42
N ILE A 116 -2.67 -5.93 15.22
CA ILE A 116 -3.68 -5.78 14.15
C ILE A 116 -4.61 -4.58 14.45
N GLU A 117 -5.02 -4.40 15.70
CA GLU A 117 -5.84 -3.25 16.11
C GLU A 117 -5.11 -1.91 15.88
N VAL A 118 -3.81 -1.84 16.19
CA VAL A 118 -2.96 -0.68 15.90
C VAL A 118 -2.87 -0.42 14.39
N PHE A 119 -2.75 -1.47 13.59
CA PHE A 119 -2.77 -1.34 12.13
C PHE A 119 -4.11 -0.79 11.60
N MET A 120 -5.23 -1.32 12.09
CA MET A 120 -6.56 -0.82 11.73
C MET A 120 -6.76 0.64 12.15
N ALA A 121 -6.34 1.00 13.36
CA ALA A 121 -6.42 2.36 13.88
C ALA A 121 -5.56 3.35 13.07
N LYS A 122 -4.36 2.93 12.63
CA LYS A 122 -3.46 3.76 11.80
C LYS A 122 -4.13 4.24 10.51
N TYR A 123 -4.96 3.40 9.89
CA TYR A 123 -5.63 3.70 8.63
C TYR A 123 -7.12 4.02 8.77
N GLY A 124 -7.63 4.06 10.00
CA GLY A 124 -9.04 4.26 10.29
C GLY A 124 -9.93 3.18 9.64
N PHE A 125 -9.48 1.92 9.63
CA PHE A 125 -10.27 0.81 9.09
C PHE A 125 -11.33 0.37 10.11
N ASP A 126 -12.57 0.29 9.64
CA ASP A 126 -13.71 -0.21 10.43
C ASP A 126 -14.05 -1.65 10.03
N GLU A 127 -14.89 -2.34 10.81
CA GLU A 127 -15.34 -3.70 10.48
C GLU A 127 -16.12 -3.78 9.14
N THR A 128 -16.69 -2.65 8.72
CA THR A 128 -17.35 -2.51 7.42
C THR A 128 -16.38 -2.52 6.25
N ASP A 129 -15.14 -2.07 6.47
CA ASP A 129 -14.11 -2.01 5.43
C ASP A 129 -13.37 -3.33 5.33
N VAL A 130 -12.78 -3.78 6.45
CA VAL A 130 -12.07 -5.05 6.54
C VAL A 130 -12.32 -5.67 7.90
N LYS A 131 -12.88 -6.88 7.88
CA LYS A 131 -13.09 -7.66 9.10
C LYS A 131 -11.75 -8.03 9.74
N PHE A 132 -11.63 -7.85 11.04
CA PHE A 132 -10.45 -8.23 11.83
C PHE A 132 -10.03 -9.69 11.56
N ASP A 133 -11.00 -10.62 11.51
CA ASP A 133 -10.76 -12.03 11.22
C ASP A 133 -10.12 -12.27 9.85
N ALA A 134 -10.41 -11.43 8.85
CA ALA A 134 -9.81 -11.54 7.53
C ALA A 134 -8.31 -11.18 7.59
N LEU A 135 -7.96 -10.10 8.32
CA LEU A 135 -6.57 -9.68 8.54
C LEU A 135 -5.79 -10.72 9.34
N LYS A 136 -6.38 -11.25 10.42
CA LYS A 136 -5.80 -12.32 11.22
C LYS A 136 -5.50 -13.56 10.37
N LYS A 137 -6.45 -14.01 9.55
CA LYS A 137 -6.26 -15.14 8.64
C LYS A 137 -5.19 -14.86 7.57
N ALA A 138 -5.11 -13.63 7.06
CA ALA A 138 -4.07 -13.23 6.11
C ALA A 138 -2.68 -13.34 6.75
N TYR A 139 -2.49 -12.85 7.98
CA TYR A 139 -1.24 -12.99 8.71
C TYR A 139 -0.89 -14.46 9.00
N GLN A 140 -1.86 -15.27 9.41
CA GLN A 140 -1.65 -16.70 9.64
C GLN A 140 -1.16 -17.43 8.38
N ARG A 141 -1.73 -17.11 7.20
CA ARG A 141 -1.28 -17.65 5.91
C ARG A 141 0.14 -17.20 5.59
N TYR A 142 0.45 -15.93 5.82
CA TYR A 142 1.79 -15.37 5.66
C TYR A 142 2.81 -16.10 6.55
N TRP A 143 2.51 -16.27 7.84
CA TRP A 143 3.37 -16.99 8.79
C TRP A 143 3.58 -18.45 8.38
N ALA A 144 2.52 -19.14 7.97
CA ALA A 144 2.61 -20.51 7.46
C ALA A 144 3.51 -20.59 6.21
N LYS A 145 3.44 -19.61 5.31
CA LYS A 145 4.31 -19.52 4.12
C LYS A 145 5.76 -19.23 4.51
N LYS A 146 6.00 -18.31 5.45
CA LYS A 146 7.33 -17.97 5.99
C LYS A 146 7.98 -19.18 6.64
N ASN A 147 7.25 -19.94 7.47
CA ASN A 147 7.75 -21.15 8.12
C ASN A 147 8.03 -22.30 7.14
N LYS A 148 7.21 -22.44 6.08
CA LYS A 148 7.47 -23.38 4.99
C LYS A 148 8.71 -22.98 4.18
N ALA A 149 8.91 -21.68 3.94
CA ALA A 149 10.09 -21.15 3.26
C ALA A 149 11.36 -21.23 4.12
N GLY A 150 11.23 -21.20 5.45
CA GLY A 150 12.29 -21.37 6.44
C GLY A 150 13.01 -22.73 6.45
N LYS A 151 12.64 -23.67 5.55
CA LYS A 151 13.44 -24.88 5.26
C LYS A 151 14.43 -24.73 4.10
N LYS A 152 14.49 -23.58 3.43
CA LYS A 152 15.55 -23.28 2.44
C LYS A 152 16.55 -22.33 3.07
N ARG A 153 17.81 -22.78 3.24
CA ARG A 153 18.94 -21.93 3.65
C ARG A 153 19.04 -20.74 2.69
N LEU A 154 18.68 -19.55 3.16
CA LEU A 154 18.79 -18.31 2.38
C LEU A 154 20.26 -18.02 2.10
N LYS A 155 20.63 -17.84 0.82
CA LYS A 155 21.97 -17.40 0.41
C LYS A 155 21.98 -15.87 0.33
N GLY A 156 22.52 -15.22 1.35
CA GLY A 156 23.23 -13.92 1.37
C GLY A 156 22.72 -12.64 0.66
N VAL A 157 21.76 -12.67 -0.29
CA VAL A 157 21.57 -11.54 -1.23
C VAL A 157 20.15 -10.95 -1.21
N ASP A 158 19.20 -11.55 -0.48
CA ASP A 158 17.78 -11.15 -0.54
C ASP A 158 17.38 -9.99 0.39
N PHE A 159 18.33 -9.39 1.14
CA PHE A 159 18.03 -8.36 2.15
C PHE A 159 18.18 -6.90 1.68
N LEU A 160 18.60 -6.66 0.44
CA LEU A 160 18.96 -5.31 -0.03
C LEU A 160 17.81 -4.28 -0.14
N PRO A 161 16.52 -4.62 -0.39
CA PRO A 161 15.47 -3.59 -0.47
C PRO A 161 15.07 -2.98 0.87
N PHE A 162 15.35 -3.65 2.00
CA PHE A 162 14.90 -3.22 3.34
C PHE A 162 15.92 -2.30 4.06
N LEU A 163 17.17 -2.25 3.59
CA LEU A 163 18.20 -1.40 4.18
C LEU A 163 18.07 0.09 3.78
N PHE A 164 17.41 0.39 2.66
CA PHE A 164 17.20 1.77 2.20
C PHE A 164 16.11 2.51 2.97
N THR A 165 15.17 1.81 3.62
CA THR A 165 14.13 2.43 4.47
C THR A 165 14.62 2.71 5.90
N LEU A 166 15.72 2.11 6.36
CA LEU A 166 16.26 2.34 7.71
C LEU A 166 17.13 3.61 7.83
N GLN A 167 17.68 4.14 6.74
CA GLN A 167 18.44 5.39 6.77
C GLN A 167 17.56 6.61 7.09
N THR A 168 16.27 6.57 6.76
CA THR A 168 15.34 7.68 7.07
C THR A 168 14.85 7.66 8.51
N VAL A 169 14.74 6.47 9.14
CA VAL A 169 14.30 6.33 10.54
C VAL A 169 15.39 6.78 11.52
N LYS A 170 16.67 6.44 11.26
CA LYS A 170 17.79 6.94 12.10
C LYS A 170 17.92 8.47 12.10
N ALA A 171 17.48 9.13 11.02
CA ALA A 171 17.51 10.60 10.91
C ALA A 171 16.37 11.30 11.70
N LEU A 172 15.29 10.59 12.00
CA LEU A 172 14.17 11.10 12.81
C LEU A 172 14.45 10.95 14.31
N ASP A 173 15.09 9.86 14.71
CA ASP A 173 15.38 9.55 16.12
C ASP A 173 16.41 10.53 16.73
N SER A 174 17.45 10.91 15.96
CA SER A 174 18.48 11.83 16.49
C SER A 174 17.95 13.25 16.72
N ARG A 175 17.00 13.72 15.89
CA ARG A 175 16.39 15.06 16.04
C ARG A 175 15.42 15.12 17.21
N TYR A 176 14.74 14.00 17.51
CA TYR A 176 13.84 13.91 18.66
C TYR A 176 14.63 13.88 19.98
N LEU A 177 15.73 13.12 20.01
CA LEU A 177 16.66 13.09 21.15
C LEU A 177 17.33 14.45 21.40
N GLN A 178 17.78 15.15 20.36
CA GLN A 178 18.40 16.47 20.50
C GLN A 178 17.43 17.53 21.06
N LYS A 179 16.17 17.54 20.62
CA LYS A 179 15.15 18.47 21.15
C LYS A 179 14.77 18.17 22.60
N LYS A 180 14.75 16.89 22.98
CA LYS A 180 14.41 16.50 24.36
C LYS A 180 15.51 16.85 25.35
N VAL A 181 16.78 16.69 24.97
CA VAL A 181 17.94 17.09 25.79
C VAL A 181 18.03 18.61 25.93
N ALA A 182 17.82 19.38 24.85
CA ALA A 182 17.84 20.85 24.91
C ALA A 182 16.72 21.43 25.80
N LYS A 183 15.58 20.75 25.91
CA LYS A 183 14.45 21.16 26.77
C LYS A 183 14.63 20.77 28.24
N MET A 184 15.58 19.89 28.56
CA MET A 184 15.92 19.50 29.93
C MET A 184 17.13 20.25 30.49
N ALA A 185 17.87 20.97 29.63
CA ALA A 185 19.06 21.74 29.98
C ALA A 185 18.83 23.27 30.04
N ALA A 186 17.59 23.72 29.81
CA ALA A 186 17.14 25.11 29.96
C ALA A 186 16.14 25.20 31.11
#